data_AF-A0A143WNX5-F1
#
_entry.id   AF-A0A143WNX5-F1
#
_cell.length_a   1.000
_cell.length_b   1.000
_cell.length_c   1.000
_cell.angle_alpha   90.00
_cell.angle_beta   90.00
_cell.angle_gamma   90.00
#
_symmetry.space_group_name_H-M   'P 1'
#
loop_
_entity.id
_entity.type
_entity.pdbx_description
1 polymer ?
#
loop_
_entity_poly.entity_id
_entity_poly.type
_entity_poly.pdbx_seq_one_letter_code
_entity_poly.pdbx_strand_id
1 'polypeptide(L)'
;MVRAGMMLVLPRLDIEVGMEVYVRTLEPIVASTSVRLRSGYALATVLEHPNSPRVAITKHRRRKHHRRSMTHRQHSTAIVVGQAAYSHDGTEEGRRHNQER
;
A
#
# COMPACT_ATOMS: atom_id res chain seq x y z
N MET A 1 -4.98 -3.15 6.88
CA MET A 1 -4.40 -4.38 7.47
C MET A 1 -3.82 -5.20 6.33
N VAL A 2 -2.60 -5.74 6.50
CA VAL A 2 -1.91 -6.54 5.47
C VAL A 2 -1.71 -7.94 6.04
N ARG A 3 -2.03 -8.97 5.29
CA ARG A 3 -1.84 -10.37 5.72
C ARG A 3 -1.31 -11.19 4.56
N ALA A 4 -0.60 -12.27 4.87
CA ALA A 4 -0.22 -13.25 3.87
C ALA A 4 -1.46 -13.75 3.10
N GLY A 5 -1.33 -13.92 1.79
CA GLY A 5 -2.40 -14.31 0.87
C GLY A 5 -3.36 -13.20 0.46
N MET A 6 -3.21 -11.96 0.97
CA MET A 6 -4.06 -10.84 0.54
C MET A 6 -3.62 -10.28 -0.80
N MET A 7 -4.59 -9.99 -1.67
CA MET A 7 -4.38 -9.19 -2.87
C MET A 7 -4.63 -7.72 -2.56
N LEU A 8 -3.72 -6.85 -2.96
CA LEU A 8 -3.84 -5.40 -2.81
C LEU A 8 -3.72 -4.73 -4.17
N VAL A 9 -4.61 -3.77 -4.44
CA VAL A 9 -4.55 -2.93 -5.64
C VAL A 9 -4.03 -1.56 -5.23
N LEU A 10 -2.86 -1.20 -5.76
CA LEU A 10 -2.13 0.02 -5.44
C LEU A 10 -2.08 0.96 -6.66
N PRO A 11 -1.71 2.24 -6.46
CA PRO A 11 -1.30 3.09 -7.57
C PRO A 11 -0.20 2.43 -8.40
N ARG A 12 -0.11 2.78 -9.69
CA ARG A 12 0.87 2.19 -10.60
C ARG A 12 2.29 2.30 -10.04
N LEU A 13 2.94 1.15 -9.93
CA LEU A 13 4.37 1.01 -9.64
C LEU A 13 5.11 0.72 -10.95
N ASP A 14 6.32 1.28 -11.09
CA ASP A 14 7.20 1.04 -12.24
C ASP A 14 8.10 -0.17 -11.95
N ILE A 15 7.48 -1.33 -11.90
CA ILE A 15 8.08 -2.62 -11.55
C ILE A 15 7.49 -3.65 -12.50
N GLU A 16 8.29 -4.59 -12.97
CA GLU A 16 7.83 -5.64 -13.87
C GLU A 16 6.91 -6.65 -13.18
N VAL A 17 6.02 -7.25 -13.96
CA VAL A 17 5.14 -8.32 -13.50
C VAL A 17 5.98 -9.55 -13.13
N GLY A 18 5.68 -10.17 -11.99
CA GLY A 18 6.41 -11.32 -11.45
C GLY A 18 7.56 -10.95 -10.51
N MET A 19 7.94 -9.67 -10.43
CA MET A 19 8.99 -9.23 -9.51
C MET A 19 8.50 -9.17 -8.06
N GLU A 20 9.42 -9.43 -7.14
CA GLU A 20 9.19 -9.29 -5.70
C GLU A 20 9.45 -7.85 -5.23
N VAL A 21 8.64 -7.40 -4.28
CA VAL A 21 8.68 -6.05 -3.71
C VAL A 21 8.56 -6.14 -2.20
N TYR A 22 9.45 -5.45 -1.49
CA TYR A 22 9.36 -5.26 -0.05
C TYR A 22 8.46 -4.06 0.26
N VAL A 23 7.36 -4.32 0.98
CA VAL A 23 6.39 -3.31 1.39
C VAL A 23 6.54 -3.07 2.88
N ARG A 24 6.81 -1.82 3.29
CA ARG A 24 6.76 -1.43 4.70
C ARG A 24 5.31 -1.40 5.16
N THR A 25 4.98 -2.19 6.18
CA THR A 25 3.62 -2.27 6.73
C THR A 25 3.56 -1.61 8.10
N LEU A 26 2.44 -0.94 8.39
CA LEU A 26 2.12 -0.42 9.71
C LEU A 26 0.82 -1.06 10.18
N GLU A 27 0.81 -1.60 11.39
CA GLU A 27 -0.38 -2.18 12.01
C GLU A 27 -0.69 -1.46 13.33
N PRO A 28 -1.93 -0.98 13.52
CA PRO A 28 -2.33 -0.39 14.78
C PRO A 28 -2.50 -1.47 15.86
N ILE A 29 -1.85 -1.28 17.00
CA ILE A 29 -2.07 -2.03 18.23
C ILE A 29 -2.91 -1.13 19.13
N VAL A 30 -4.14 -1.55 19.38
CA VAL A 30 -5.05 -0.85 20.29
C VAL A 30 -4.81 -1.38 21.69
N ALA A 31 -4.21 -0.56 22.56
CA ALA A 31 -4.22 -0.78 24.00
C ALA A 31 -5.46 -0.09 24.60
N SER A 32 -5.78 -0.38 25.86
CA SER A 32 -6.97 0.13 26.56
C SER A 32 -7.14 1.65 26.51
N THR A 33 -6.04 2.41 26.46
CA THR A 33 -6.07 3.89 26.50
C THR A 33 -5.20 4.57 25.45
N SER A 34 -4.49 3.81 24.60
CA SER A 34 -3.60 4.38 23.58
C SER A 34 -3.50 3.49 22.34
N VAL A 35 -3.32 4.10 21.18
CA VAL A 35 -3.03 3.40 19.93
C VAL A 35 -1.54 3.53 19.64
N ARG A 36 -0.84 2.39 19.57
CA ARG A 36 0.56 2.32 19.12
C ARG A 36 0.60 1.76 17.70
N LEU A 37 1.60 2.15 16.92
CA LEU A 37 1.82 1.59 15.58
C LEU A 37 3.00 0.63 15.61
N ARG A 38 2.78 -0.60 15.17
CA ARG A 38 3.85 -1.57 14.93
C ARG A 38 4.28 -1.51 13.48
N SER A 39 5.58 -1.34 13.25
CA SER A 39 6.15 -1.43 11.92
C SER A 39 6.62 -2.84 11.60
N GLY A 40 6.46 -3.24 10.35
CA GLY A 40 6.91 -4.52 9.81
C GLY A 40 7.21 -4.41 8.33
N TYR A 41 7.60 -5.53 7.74
CA TYR A 41 7.84 -5.64 6.31
C TYR A 41 7.09 -6.85 5.76
N ALA A 42 6.54 -6.70 4.57
CA ALA A 42 5.92 -7.78 3.84
C ALA A 42 6.62 -7.97 2.49
N LEU A 43 6.89 -9.22 2.15
CA LEU A 43 7.31 -9.60 0.81
C LEU A 43 6.05 -9.84 -0.03
N ALA A 44 5.95 -9.15 -1.15
CA ALA A 44 4.84 -9.25 -2.08
C ALA A 44 5.34 -9.44 -3.51
N THR A 45 4.52 -10.06 -4.35
CA THR A 45 4.82 -10.28 -5.77
C THR A 45 3.86 -9.47 -6.62
N VAL A 46 4.37 -8.82 -7.66
CA VAL A 46 3.54 -8.08 -8.63
C VAL A 46 2.83 -9.08 -9.53
N LEU A 47 1.50 -9.05 -9.53
CA LEU A 47 0.68 -9.95 -10.35
C LEU A 47 0.41 -9.39 -11.73
N GLU A 48 -0.05 -8.13 -11.78
CA GLU A 48 -0.43 -7.47 -13.02
C GLU A 48 -0.61 -5.97 -12.80
N HIS A 49 -0.85 -5.25 -13.90
CA HIS A 49 -1.15 -3.83 -13.89
C HIS A 49 -2.52 -3.54 -14.50
N PRO A 50 -3.61 -3.70 -13.73
CA PRO A 50 -4.94 -3.54 -14.25
C PRO A 50 -5.26 -2.06 -14.45
N ASN A 51 -6.16 -1.82 -15.40
CA ASN A 51 -6.78 -0.52 -15.61
C ASN A 51 -8.12 -0.49 -14.90
N SER A 52 -8.31 0.49 -14.01
CA SER A 52 -9.60 0.68 -13.35
C SER A 52 -10.71 1.02 -14.36
N PRO A 53 -11.99 0.80 -13.98
CA PRO A 53 -13.12 1.21 -14.80
C PRO A 53 -13.03 2.67 -15.24
N ARG A 54 -13.48 2.96 -16.46
CA ARG A 54 -13.46 4.32 -17.02
C ARG A 54 -14.37 5.22 -16.19
N VAL A 55 -13.82 6.32 -15.68
CA VAL A 55 -14.58 7.39 -15.04
C VAL A 55 -14.84 8.49 -16.06
N ALA A 56 -16.11 8.88 -16.20
CA ALA A 56 -16.52 9.99 -17.06
C ALA A 56 -16.73 11.25 -16.21
N ILE A 57 -16.08 12.36 -16.60
CA ILE A 57 -16.16 13.65 -15.92
C ILE A 57 -16.80 14.65 -16.87
N THR A 58 -17.96 15.19 -16.50
CA THR A 58 -18.65 16.22 -17.29
C THR A 58 -18.65 17.55 -16.52
N LYS A 59 -18.08 18.59 -17.11
CA LYS A 59 -18.07 19.95 -16.59
C LYS A 59 -19.05 20.78 -17.42
N HIS A 60 -19.97 21.49 -16.80
CA HIS A 60 -20.90 22.39 -17.49
C HIS A 60 -21.09 23.66 -16.67
N ARG A 61 -21.41 24.77 -17.34
CA ARG A 61 -21.78 26.03 -16.66
C ARG A 61 -23.24 26.35 -16.96
N ARG A 62 -24.04 26.53 -15.91
CA ARG A 62 -25.45 26.91 -16.06
C ARG A 62 -25.55 28.26 -16.77
N ARG A 63 -26.53 28.41 -17.66
CA ARG A 63 -26.79 29.63 -18.46
C ARG A 63 -25.66 30.04 -19.41
N LYS A 64 -24.70 29.15 -19.67
CA LYS A 64 -23.64 29.34 -20.66
C LYS A 64 -23.59 28.10 -21.55
N HIS A 65 -23.24 28.26 -22.83
CA HIS A 65 -23.06 27.14 -23.76
C HIS A 65 -21.77 26.34 -23.50
N HIS A 66 -21.24 26.39 -22.27
CA HIS A 66 -20.03 25.67 -21.90
C HIS A 66 -20.36 24.29 -21.36
N ARG A 67 -19.90 23.27 -22.07
CA ARG A 67 -19.88 21.87 -21.65
C ARG A 67 -18.55 21.24 -22.08
N ARG A 68 -17.90 20.51 -21.19
CA ARG A 68 -16.67 19.75 -21.46
C ARG A 68 -16.82 18.36 -20.87
N SER A 69 -16.56 17.34 -21.68
CA SER A 69 -16.50 15.95 -21.26
C SER A 69 -15.04 15.50 -21.23
N MET A 70 -14.66 14.74 -20.20
CA MET A 70 -13.34 14.16 -20.02
C MET A 70 -13.50 12.71 -19.57
N THR A 71 -12.51 11.88 -19.85
CA THR A 71 -12.47 10.50 -19.38
C THR A 71 -11.16 10.24 -18.67
N HIS A 72 -11.20 9.49 -17.57
CA HIS A 72 -10.01 9.05 -16.84
C HIS A 72 -10.07 7.53 -16.63
N ARG A 73 -8.91 6.88 -16.72
CA ARG A 73 -8.73 5.50 -16.27
C ARG A 73 -7.53 5.50 -15.35
N GLN A 74 -7.73 5.05 -14.11
CA GLN A 74 -6.64 4.94 -13.16
C GLN A 74 -5.83 3.70 -13.50
N HIS A 75 -4.53 3.88 -13.74
CA HIS A 75 -3.58 2.77 -13.82
C HIS A 75 -3.26 2.31 -12.40
N SER A 76 -3.25 1.00 -12.20
CA SER A 76 -2.98 0.38 -10.91
C SER A 76 -2.00 -0.77 -11.06
N THR A 77 -1.48 -1.23 -9.92
CA THR A 77 -0.68 -2.45 -9.81
C THR A 77 -1.36 -3.35 -8.80
N ALA A 78 -1.66 -4.58 -9.21
CA ALA A 78 -2.12 -5.62 -8.30
C ALA A 78 -0.91 -6.39 -7.76
N ILE A 79 -0.83 -6.51 -6.44
CA ILE A 79 0.19 -7.30 -5.76
C ILE A 79 -0.46 -8.37 -4.89
N VAL A 80 0.21 -9.49 -4.72
CA VAL A 80 -0.14 -10.52 -3.72
C VAL A 80 0.90 -10.54 -2.63
N VAL A 81 0.45 -10.54 -1.38
CA VAL A 81 1.34 -10.62 -0.22
C VAL A 81 1.69 -12.07 0.02
N GLY A 82 2.97 -12.42 -0.12
CA GLY A 82 3.47 -13.77 0.16
C GLY A 82 3.66 -13.98 1.65
N GLN A 83 4.64 -13.28 2.22
CA GLN A 83 4.98 -13.37 3.65
C GLN A 83 4.87 -11.99 4.29
N ALA A 84 4.12 -11.89 5.38
CA ALA A 84 4.08 -10.69 6.22
C ALA A 84 4.90 -10.95 7.49
N ALA A 85 6.02 -10.27 7.64
CA ALA A 85 6.79 -10.26 8.88
C ALA A 85 6.35 -9.04 9.71
N TYR A 86 5.50 -9.30 10.69
CA TYR A 86 5.35 -8.39 11.82
C TYR A 86 6.43 -8.75 12.83
N SER A 87 7.33 -7.82 13.14
CA SER A 87 8.25 -7.99 14.26
C SER A 87 7.41 -8.30 15.50
N HIS A 88 7.61 -9.46 16.12
CA HIS A 88 6.95 -9.74 17.40
C HIS A 88 7.37 -8.67 18.40
N ASP A 89 6.39 -8.01 19.03
CA ASP A 89 6.65 -7.10 20.15
C ASP A 89 7.44 -7.86 21.22
N GLY A 90 8.69 -7.48 21.48
CA GLY A 90 9.44 -8.12 22.58
C GLY A 90 10.94 -7.91 22.72
N THR A 91 11.70 -7.37 21.75
CA THR A 91 13.15 -7.13 21.96
C THR A 91 13.69 -5.96 21.15
N GLU A 92 13.46 -4.74 21.65
CA GLU A 92 14.41 -3.63 21.47
C GLU A 92 15.44 -3.55 22.62
N GLU A 93 15.57 -4.60 23.43
CA GLU A 93 16.66 -4.76 24.40
C GLU A 93 17.71 -5.71 23.81
N GLY A 94 18.85 -5.17 23.37
CA GLY A 94 19.96 -6.02 22.89
C GLY A 94 20.98 -5.38 21.94
N ARG A 95 20.86 -4.08 21.61
CA ARG A 95 21.88 -3.36 20.80
C ARG A 95 22.51 -2.17 21.53
N ARG A 96 22.82 -2.35 22.82
CA ARG A 96 23.70 -1.46 23.60
C ARG A 96 24.73 -2.24 24.42
N HIS A 97 25.47 -3.15 23.78
CA HIS A 97 26.69 -3.71 24.36
C HIS A 97 27.75 -3.87 23.26
N ASN A 98 28.35 -2.75 22.85
CA ASN A 98 29.73 -2.66 22.33
C ASN A 98 30.04 -1.22 21.91
N GLN A 99 29.96 -0.28 22.85
CA GLN A 99 30.63 1.01 22.74
C GLN A 99 31.33 1.34 24.06
N GLU A 100 32.15 0.42 24.55
CA GLU A 100 33.22 0.74 25.50
C GLU A 100 34.44 -0.14 25.20
N ARG A 101 35.32 0.36 24.33
CA ARG A 101 36.77 0.51 24.56
C ARG A 101 37.44 1.09 23.32
#